data_AF-A0A948B9Q6-F1
#
_entry.id   AF-A0A948B9Q6-F1
#
_cell.length_a   1.000
_cell.length_b   1.000
_cell.length_c   1.000
_cell.angle_alpha   90.00
_cell.angle_beta   90.00
_cell.angle_gamma   90.00
#
_symmetry.space_group_name_H-M   'P 1'
#
loop_
_entity.id
_entity.type
_entity.pdbx_description
1 polymer ?
#
loop_
_entity_poly.entity_id
_entity_poly.type
_entity_poly.pdbx_seq_one_letter_code
_entity_poly.pdbx_strand_id
1 'polypeptide(L)'
;MTDEETGFIPYEMAMRIVGNVIEEEHIHETGRRILTVYDKQGNELCWYDAEEIMADVQGKTADERKTNAVEMILHQIPEWAVDDLLAKIELEKA
;
A
#
# COMPACT_ATOMS: atom_id res chain seq x y z
N MET A 1 -21.85 -5.77 11.29
CA MET A 1 -20.39 -5.63 11.20
C MET A 1 -20.18 -4.15 10.96
N THR A 2 -19.76 -3.43 11.98
CA THR A 2 -19.54 -1.98 11.88
C THR A 2 -18.48 -1.75 10.81
N ASP A 3 -18.84 -0.98 9.79
CA ASP A 3 -17.90 -0.27 8.92
C ASP A 3 -16.96 0.48 9.86
N GLU A 4 -15.85 -0.15 10.26
CA GLU A 4 -14.76 0.56 10.89
C GLU A 4 -14.26 1.51 9.81
N GLU A 5 -14.51 2.82 9.97
CA GLU A 5 -14.00 3.84 9.07
C GLU A 5 -12.50 3.57 8.93
N THR A 6 -12.10 3.02 7.78
CA THR A 6 -10.72 2.63 7.55
C THR A 6 -9.93 3.92 7.47
N GLY A 7 -9.29 4.29 8.58
CA GLY A 7 -8.40 5.43 8.65
C GLY A 7 -7.18 5.16 7.78
N PHE A 8 -6.71 6.20 7.09
CA PHE A 8 -5.50 6.15 6.30
C PHE A 8 -4.42 7.00 6.96
N ILE A 9 -3.19 6.49 6.97
CA ILE A 9 -2.07 7.28 7.48
C ILE A 9 -1.80 8.48 6.56
N PRO A 10 -1.22 9.57 7.11
CA PRO A 10 -0.76 10.68 6.28
C PRO A 10 0.25 10.22 5.23
N TYR A 11 0.17 10.79 4.03
CA TYR A 11 1.07 10.48 2.91
C TYR A 11 2.56 10.55 3.28
N GLU A 12 2.97 11.58 4.03
CA GLU A 12 4.37 11.72 4.49
C GLU A 12 4.83 10.54 5.36
N MET A 13 3.90 9.94 6.10
CA MET A 13 4.15 8.77 6.93
C MET A 13 4.24 7.51 6.08
N ALA A 14 3.34 7.35 5.10
CA ALA A 14 3.41 6.29 4.11
C ALA A 14 4.76 6.28 3.39
N MET A 15 5.26 7.44 2.93
CA MET A 15 6.59 7.56 2.30
C MET A 15 7.76 7.17 3.22
N ARG A 16 7.59 7.32 4.54
CA ARG A 16 8.62 6.93 5.52
C ARG A 16 8.61 5.44 5.80
N ILE A 17 7.44 4.81 5.76
CA ILE A 17 7.22 3.41 6.13
C ILE A 17 7.39 2.49 4.91
N VAL A 18 6.69 2.80 3.82
CA VAL A 18 6.66 1.99 2.62
C VAL A 18 8.05 1.98 2.00
N GLY A 19 8.56 0.77 1.79
CA GLY A 19 9.82 0.50 1.12
C GLY A 19 9.60 0.26 -0.37
N ASN A 20 8.70 -0.67 -0.71
CA ASN A 20 8.44 -1.09 -2.08
C ASN A 20 6.96 -1.43 -2.29
N VAL A 21 6.51 -1.28 -3.53
CA VAL A 21 5.23 -1.83 -4.00
C VAL A 21 5.55 -2.76 -5.16
N ILE A 22 5.18 -4.03 -5.03
CA ILE A 22 5.50 -5.08 -6.00
C ILE A 22 4.21 -5.64 -6.58
N GLU A 23 4.19 -5.81 -7.89
CA GLU A 23 3.08 -6.45 -8.56
C GLU A 23 3.28 -7.97 -8.58
N GLU A 24 2.37 -8.69 -7.94
CA GLU A 24 2.43 -10.13 -7.74
C GLU A 24 1.14 -10.82 -8.23
N GLU A 25 1.20 -12.14 -8.42
CA GLU A 25 -0.01 -12.93 -8.69
C GLU A 25 -0.68 -13.31 -7.37
N HIS A 26 -2.00 -13.17 -7.31
CA HIS A 26 -2.77 -13.55 -6.13
C HIS A 26 -2.63 -15.05 -5.86
N ILE A 27 -2.20 -15.41 -4.64
CA ILE A 27 -1.84 -16.78 -4.25
C ILE A 27 -2.98 -17.81 -4.40
N HIS A 28 -4.24 -17.36 -4.42
CA HIS A 28 -5.41 -18.22 -4.54
C HIS A 28 -6.15 -18.09 -5.88
N GLU A 29 -5.90 -17.01 -6.64
CA GLU A 29 -6.66 -16.68 -7.85
C GLU A 29 -5.71 -16.51 -9.02
N THR A 30 -5.57 -17.57 -9.81
CA THR A 30 -4.68 -17.59 -10.98
C THR A 30 -5.10 -16.52 -11.98
N GLY A 31 -4.15 -15.68 -12.39
CA GLY A 31 -4.38 -14.57 -13.33
C GLY A 31 -4.85 -13.27 -12.67
N ARG A 32 -5.21 -13.27 -11.38
CA ARG A 32 -5.50 -12.04 -10.63
C ARG A 32 -4.18 -11.43 -10.15
N ARG A 33 -3.97 -10.15 -10.42
CA ARG A 33 -2.74 -9.43 -10.04
C ARG A 33 -3.03 -8.53 -8.85
N ILE A 34 -2.11 -8.48 -7.91
CA ILE A 34 -2.19 -7.62 -6.73
C ILE A 34 -0.94 -6.76 -6.63
N LEU A 35 -1.10 -5.61 -5.99
CA LEU A 35 -0.03 -4.69 -5.66
C LEU A 35 0.25 -4.82 -4.17
N THR A 36 1.27 -5.61 -3.84
CA THR A 36 1.69 -5.87 -2.46
C THR A 36 2.62 -4.75 -1.99
N VAL A 37 2.28 -4.14 -0.86
CA VAL A 37 3.04 -3.07 -0.23
C VAL A 37 3.92 -3.65 0.86
N TYR A 38 5.21 -3.37 0.78
CA TYR A 38 6.21 -3.78 1.76
C TYR A 38 6.76 -2.58 2.50
N ASP A 39 7.09 -2.78 3.77
CA ASP A 39 7.88 -1.80 4.54
C ASP A 39 9.34 -1.78 4.07
N LYS A 40 10.13 -0.85 4.61
CA LYS A 40 11.57 -0.75 4.34
C LYS A 40 12.40 -1.94 4.84
N GLN A 41 11.83 -2.82 5.66
CA GLN A 41 12.46 -4.02 6.18
C GLN A 41 12.06 -5.28 5.37
N GLY A 42 11.19 -5.13 4.37
CA GLY A 42 10.69 -6.23 3.54
C GLY A 42 9.51 -7.00 4.15
N ASN A 43 8.86 -6.47 5.19
CA ASN A 43 7.63 -7.03 5.74
C ASN A 43 6.44 -6.57 4.90
N GLU A 44 5.54 -7.49 4.57
CA GLU A 44 4.27 -7.16 3.93
C GLU A 44 3.40 -6.35 4.88
N LEU A 45 2.88 -5.22 4.39
CA LEU A 45 1.98 -4.33 5.12
C LEU A 45 0.52 -4.57 4.71
N CYS A 46 0.25 -4.46 3.41
CA CYS A 46 -1.08 -4.62 2.84
C CYS A 46 -0.98 -4.90 1.33
N TRP A 47 -2.09 -5.28 0.71
CA TRP A 47 -2.18 -5.52 -0.73
C TRP A 47 -3.43 -4.85 -1.30
N TYR A 48 -3.36 -4.50 -2.58
CA TYR A 48 -4.48 -3.94 -3.35
C TYR A 48 -4.69 -4.73 -4.61
N ASP A 49 -5.92 -4.75 -5.11
CA ASP A 49 -6.20 -5.32 -6.42
C ASP A 49 -5.58 -4.44 -7.52
N ALA A 50 -4.74 -5.04 -8.37
CA ALA A 50 -4.08 -4.29 -9.42
C ALA A 50 -5.08 -3.77 -10.46
N GLU A 51 -6.15 -4.50 -10.78
CA GLU A 51 -7.16 -4.05 -11.73
C GLU A 51 -7.95 -2.85 -11.19
N GLU A 52 -8.31 -2.86 -9.90
CA GLU A 52 -8.99 -1.73 -9.27
C GLU A 52 -8.11 -0.48 -9.24
N ILE A 53 -6.86 -0.62 -8.79
CA ILE A 53 -5.90 0.50 -8.77
C ILE A 53 -5.68 1.03 -10.19
N MET A 54 -5.48 0.15 -11.16
CA MET A 54 -5.21 0.55 -12.54
C MET A 54 -6.45 1.11 -13.27
N ALA A 55 -7.66 0.82 -12.81
CA ALA A 55 -8.90 1.40 -13.35
C ALA A 55 -9.03 2.89 -12.97
N ASP A 56 -8.62 3.25 -11.76
CA ASP A 56 -8.69 4.63 -11.25
C ASP A 56 -7.45 5.48 -11.61
N VAL A 57 -6.33 4.82 -11.91
CA VAL A 57 -5.08 5.49 -12.27
C VAL A 57 -5.11 6.02 -13.70
N GLN A 58 -4.94 7.34 -13.82
CA GLN A 58 -4.75 8.00 -15.11
C GLN A 58 -3.29 7.92 -15.56
N GLY A 59 -3.05 7.75 -16.87
CA GLY A 59 -1.70 7.79 -17.42
C GLY A 59 -1.67 7.42 -18.91
N LYS A 60 -0.79 8.06 -19.68
CA LYS A 60 -0.69 7.86 -21.13
C LYS A 60 0.28 6.73 -21.47
N THR A 61 1.27 6.49 -20.61
CA THR A 61 2.26 5.42 -20.76
C THR A 61 2.18 4.42 -19.62
N ALA A 62 2.74 3.22 -19.82
CA ALA A 62 2.78 2.19 -18.79
C ALA A 62 3.58 2.62 -17.56
N ASP A 63 4.68 3.35 -17.75
CA ASP A 63 5.52 3.85 -16.66
C ASP A 63 4.80 4.94 -15.86
N GLU A 64 4.13 5.89 -16.52
CA GLU A 64 3.30 6.89 -15.83
C GLU A 64 2.20 6.24 -14.99
N ARG A 65 1.52 5.23 -15.53
CA ARG A 65 0.48 4.52 -14.77
C ARG A 65 1.06 3.80 -13.56
N LYS A 66 2.23 3.19 -13.67
CA LYS A 66 2.89 2.55 -12.52
C LYS A 66 3.24 3.57 -11.44
N THR A 67 3.82 4.71 -11.81
CA THR A 67 4.14 5.77 -10.84
C THR A 67 2.90 6.30 -10.14
N ASN A 68 1.84 6.59 -10.90
CA ASN A 68 0.59 7.10 -10.36
C ASN A 68 -0.15 6.07 -9.50
N ALA A 69 -0.03 4.77 -9.82
CA ALA A 69 -0.56 3.69 -9.00
C ALA A 69 0.13 3.61 -7.64
N VAL A 70 1.47 3.69 -7.61
CA VAL A 70 2.24 3.75 -6.36
C VAL A 70 1.85 4.99 -5.55
N GLU A 71 1.73 6.15 -6.19
CA GLU A 71 1.32 7.39 -5.53
C GLU A 71 -0.08 7.26 -4.90
N MET A 72 -1.05 6.71 -5.64
CA MET A 72 -2.40 6.48 -5.13
C MET A 72 -2.42 5.51 -3.94
N ILE A 73 -1.64 4.42 -4.02
CA ILE A 73 -1.50 3.47 -2.91
C ILE A 73 -0.93 4.15 -1.67
N LEU A 74 0.07 5.01 -1.81
CA LEU A 74 0.65 5.75 -0.68
C LEU A 74 -0.35 6.69 0.00
N HIS A 75 -1.35 7.19 -0.73
CA HIS A 75 -2.45 7.99 -0.17
C HIS A 75 -3.51 7.15 0.54
N GLN A 76 -3.52 5.84 0.33
CA GLN A 76 -4.55 4.93 0.82
C GLN A 76 -3.98 3.85 1.74
N ILE A 77 -2.76 4.01 2.28
CA ILE A 77 -2.21 3.06 3.25
C ILE A 77 -3.06 3.08 4.53
N PRO A 78 -3.71 1.96 4.90
CA PRO A 78 -4.57 1.95 6.07
C PRO A 78 -3.74 1.94 7.36
N GLU A 79 -4.28 2.57 8.40
CA GLU A 79 -3.63 2.65 9.71
C GLU A 79 -3.36 1.26 10.30
N TRP A 80 -4.31 0.33 10.17
CA TRP A 80 -4.16 -1.04 10.69
C TRP A 80 -2.99 -1.80 10.06
N ALA A 81 -2.62 -1.49 8.80
CA ALA A 81 -1.52 -2.18 8.12
C ALA A 81 -0.15 -1.80 8.70
N VAL A 82 -0.08 -0.66 9.39
CA VAL A 82 1.17 -0.14 9.94
C VAL A 82 1.11 0.03 11.46
N ASP A 83 0.02 -0.35 12.13
CA ASP A 83 -0.20 -0.13 13.56
C ASP A 83 0.96 -0.67 14.42
N ASP A 84 1.37 -1.91 14.16
CA ASP A 84 2.54 -2.54 14.80
C ASP A 84 3.85 -1.77 14.55
N LEU A 85 3.99 -1.16 13.38
CA LEU A 85 5.18 -0.40 13.01
C LEU A 85 5.17 0.99 13.66
N LEU A 86 4.02 1.64 13.72
CA LEU A 86 3.81 2.91 14.40
C LEU A 86 4.10 2.77 15.90
N ALA A 87 3.61 1.70 16.52
CA ALA A 87 3.90 1.39 17.91
C ALA A 87 5.42 1.25 18.16
N LYS A 88 6.15 0.59 17.26
CA LYS A 88 7.62 0.47 17.35
C LYS A 88 8.32 1.82 17.21
N ILE A 89 7.92 2.63 16.22
CA ILE A 89 8.51 3.97 15.99
C ILE A 89 8.32 4.88 17.20
N GLU A 90 7.16 4.83 17.86
CA GLU A 90 6.92 5.62 19.06
C GLU A 90 7.72 5.11 20.27
N LEU A 91 7.91 3.80 20.41
CA LEU A 91 8.76 3.21 21.45
C LEU A 91 10.24 3.57 21.28
N GLU A 92 10.75 3.66 20.04
CA GLU A 92 12.15 4.06 19.78
C GLU A 92 12.44 5.54 20.06
N LYS A 93 11.40 6.39 20.14
CA LYS A 93 11.52 7.81 20.48
C LYS A 93 11.44 8.09 21.99
N ALA A 94 11.03 7.12 22.80
CA ALA A 94 10.84 7.24 24.25
C ALA A 94 12.14 6.91 25.02
#